data_AF-A0A6S7GKJ0-F1
#
_entry.id   AF-A0A6S7GKJ0-F1
#
_cell.length_a   1.000
_cell.length_b   1.000
_cell.length_c   1.000
_cell.angle_alpha   90.00
_cell.angle_beta   90.00
_cell.angle_gamma   90.00
#
_symmetry.space_group_name_H-M   'P 1'
#
loop_
_entity.id
_entity.type
_entity.pdbx_description
1 polymer ?
#
loop_
_entity_poly.entity_id
_entity_poly.type
_entity_poly.pdbx_seq_one_letter_code
_entity_poly.pdbx_strand_id
1 'polypeptide(L)'
;MGVLCGAVYLICVFVFIPFPFWKAWWENGANDFPHHEFVQWIAALLSICCMIFLGFADDVLNLKWRHKLLLPTMASLPILMVYIVNYGSTTVVVPKPLRFILGITVNLGALYYVYMGMLAVFCTNAINIVAGINGVEVGQSWVITLSVMVFNCIELQGDCWRAHLFSLYLLVPFLAVSSALLYFNW
;
A
#
# COMPACT_ATOMS: atom_id res chain seq x y z
N MET A 1 20.42 -0.83 -3.32
CA MET A 1 20.02 0.53 -2.86
C MET A 1 18.57 0.59 -2.37
N GLY A 2 17.61 -0.06 -3.06
CA GLY A 2 16.20 -0.06 -2.65
C GLY A 2 15.93 -0.52 -1.21
N VAL A 3 16.63 -1.55 -0.71
CA VAL A 3 16.49 -2.01 0.69
C VAL A 3 16.87 -0.94 1.72
N LEU A 4 17.86 -0.08 1.44
CA LEU A 4 18.25 1.00 2.34
C LEU A 4 17.16 2.07 2.39
N CYS A 5 16.62 2.46 1.23
CA CYS A 5 15.48 3.37 1.13
C CYS A 5 14.24 2.80 1.83
N GLY A 6 13.98 1.49 1.69
CA GLY A 6 12.91 0.79 2.39
C GLY A 6 13.10 0.79 3.91
N ALA A 7 14.32 0.60 4.40
CA ALA A 7 14.62 0.68 5.83
C ALA A 7 14.40 2.11 6.38
N VAL A 8 14.88 3.13 5.68
CA VAL A 8 14.64 4.54 6.05
C VAL A 8 13.15 4.85 6.05
N TYR A 9 12.41 4.40 5.03
CA TYR A 9 10.95 4.52 4.97
C TYR A 9 10.30 3.92 6.21
N LEU A 10 10.61 2.66 6.56
CA LEU A 10 10.02 2.00 7.73
C LEU A 10 10.32 2.76 9.03
N ILE A 11 11.56 3.23 9.21
CA ILE A 11 11.94 4.02 10.39
C ILE A 11 11.11 5.32 10.46
N CYS A 12 11.01 6.06 9.36
CA CYS A 12 10.22 7.28 9.30
C CYS A 12 8.75 7.02 9.66
N VAL A 13 8.14 5.98 9.09
CA VAL A 13 6.73 5.68 9.38
C VAL A 13 6.55 5.18 10.81
N PHE A 14 7.44 4.33 11.34
CA PHE A 14 7.35 3.87 12.74
C PHE A 14 7.43 5.01 13.74
N VAL A 15 8.36 5.95 13.54
CA VAL A 15 8.47 7.15 14.38
C VAL A 15 7.24 8.04 14.24
N PHE A 16 6.57 8.02 13.08
CA PHE A 16 5.38 8.82 12.82
C PHE A 16 4.08 8.25 13.42
N ILE A 17 3.99 6.93 13.69
CA ILE A 17 2.77 6.28 14.21
C ILE A 17 2.13 7.01 15.41
N PRO A 18 2.86 7.50 16.43
CA PRO A 18 2.23 8.13 17.59
C PRO A 18 1.50 9.45 17.25
N PHE A 19 1.89 10.15 16.18
CA PHE A 19 1.39 11.50 15.91
C PHE A 19 -0.10 11.54 15.53
N PRO A 20 -0.62 10.72 14.58
CA PRO A 20 -2.05 10.65 14.29
C PRO A 20 -2.92 10.31 15.51
N PHE A 21 -2.38 9.54 16.46
CA PHE A 21 -3.12 9.06 17.63
C PHE A 21 -2.88 9.90 18.89
N TRP A 22 -1.99 10.90 18.84
CA TRP A 22 -1.55 11.65 20.01
C TRP A 22 -2.70 12.28 20.78
N LYS A 23 -3.62 12.95 20.05
CA LYS A 23 -4.78 13.61 20.64
C LYS A 23 -5.72 12.60 21.32
N ALA A 24 -6.06 11.52 20.62
CA ALA A 24 -6.92 10.48 21.15
C ALA A 24 -6.31 9.80 22.40
N TRP A 25 -5.02 9.51 22.36
CA TRP A 25 -4.31 8.92 23.50
C TRP A 25 -4.31 9.83 24.74
N TRP A 26 -4.09 11.13 24.55
CA TRP A 26 -4.01 12.10 25.64
C TRP A 26 -5.37 12.49 26.21
N GLU A 27 -6.39 12.67 25.35
CA GLU A 27 -7.71 13.16 25.75
C GLU A 27 -8.65 12.02 26.23
N ASN A 28 -8.67 10.90 25.51
CA ASN A 28 -9.63 9.83 25.75
C ASN A 28 -9.08 8.70 26.64
N GLY A 29 -7.75 8.66 26.83
CA GLY A 29 -7.05 7.59 27.53
C GLY A 29 -7.13 6.24 26.79
N ALA A 30 -6.73 5.16 27.47
CA ALA A 30 -6.58 3.85 26.83
C ALA A 30 -7.92 3.17 26.44
N ASN A 31 -9.05 3.56 27.06
CA ASN A 31 -10.32 2.86 26.88
C ASN A 31 -11.08 3.25 25.60
N ASP A 32 -10.82 4.43 25.04
CA ASP A 32 -11.48 4.93 23.82
C ASP A 32 -10.43 5.28 22.73
N PHE A 33 -9.40 4.43 22.67
CA PHE A 33 -8.36 4.51 21.65
C PHE A 33 -8.89 3.95 20.30
N PRO A 34 -8.63 4.62 19.16
CA PRO A 34 -9.12 4.19 17.85
C PRO A 34 -8.34 2.97 17.31
N HIS A 35 -8.56 1.80 17.91
CA HIS A 35 -7.89 0.55 17.56
C HIS A 35 -8.09 0.16 16.09
N HIS A 36 -9.24 0.48 15.50
CA HIS A 36 -9.53 0.13 14.10
C HIS A 36 -8.55 0.81 13.13
N GLU A 37 -8.21 2.08 13.38
CA GLU A 37 -7.23 2.83 12.58
C GLU A 37 -5.82 2.32 12.88
N PHE A 38 -5.48 2.14 14.15
CA PHE A 38 -4.16 1.66 14.55
C PHE A 38 -3.82 0.29 13.96
N VAL A 39 -4.77 -0.64 13.93
CA VAL A 39 -4.58 -1.97 13.32
C VAL A 39 -4.33 -1.86 11.81
N GLN A 40 -4.95 -0.90 11.12
CA GLN A 40 -4.67 -0.65 9.69
C GLN A 40 -3.23 -0.21 9.46
N TRP A 41 -2.70 0.66 10.32
CA TRP A 41 -1.30 1.08 10.28
C TRP A 41 -0.34 -0.09 10.45
N ILE A 42 -0.53 -0.90 11.50
CA ILE A 42 0.35 -2.02 11.80
C ILE A 42 0.30 -3.08 10.70
N ALA A 43 -0.88 -3.39 10.15
CA ALA A 43 -1.00 -4.36 9.07
C ALA A 43 -0.41 -3.87 7.75
N ALA A 44 -0.60 -2.59 7.41
CA ALA A 44 0.04 -2.00 6.24
C ALA A 44 1.57 -2.04 6.35
N LEU A 45 2.12 -1.63 7.51
CA LEU A 45 3.56 -1.66 7.74
C LEU A 45 4.12 -3.08 7.80
N LEU A 46 3.41 -4.02 8.40
CA LEU A 46 3.82 -5.43 8.40
C LEU A 46 3.90 -5.96 6.97
N SER A 47 2.89 -5.67 6.14
CA SER A 47 2.87 -6.11 4.74
C SER A 47 4.00 -5.47 3.92
N ILE A 48 4.25 -4.17 4.09
CA ILE A 48 5.33 -3.45 3.42
C ILE A 48 6.70 -3.96 3.90
N CYS A 49 6.89 -4.18 5.21
CA CYS A 49 8.11 -4.74 5.77
C CYS A 49 8.40 -6.14 5.23
N CYS A 50 7.38 -7.01 5.21
CA CYS A 50 7.49 -8.33 4.60
C CYS A 50 7.87 -8.22 3.12
N MET A 51 7.27 -7.30 2.36
CA MET A 51 7.57 -7.13 0.94
C MET A 51 9.00 -6.60 0.70
N ILE A 52 9.49 -5.65 1.51
CA ILE A 52 10.87 -5.17 1.45
C ILE A 52 11.86 -6.30 1.75
N PHE A 53 11.59 -7.07 2.81
CA PHE A 53 12.43 -8.21 3.18
C PHE A 53 12.46 -9.29 2.10
N LEU A 54 11.29 -9.66 1.56
CA LEU A 54 11.18 -10.68 0.52
C LEU A 54 11.75 -10.21 -0.82
N GLY A 55 11.62 -8.92 -1.16
CA GLY A 55 12.28 -8.34 -2.32
C GLY A 55 13.80 -8.41 -2.20
N PHE A 56 14.35 -8.05 -1.03
CA PHE A 56 15.77 -8.22 -0.75
C PHE A 56 16.22 -9.68 -0.79
N ALA A 57 15.43 -10.59 -0.22
CA ALA A 57 15.73 -12.02 -0.26
C ALA A 57 15.70 -12.56 -1.70
N ASP A 58 14.77 -12.10 -2.55
CA ASP A 58 14.73 -12.45 -3.98
C ASP A 58 15.99 -11.96 -4.71
N ASP A 59 16.43 -10.73 -4.46
CA ASP A 59 17.64 -10.15 -5.05
C ASP A 59 18.91 -10.94 -4.66
N VAL A 60 19.01 -11.37 -3.40
CA VAL A 60 20.18 -12.11 -2.90
C VAL A 60 20.16 -13.57 -3.35
N LEU A 61 18.99 -14.22 -3.32
CA LEU A 61 18.86 -15.66 -3.56
C LEU A 61 18.50 -16.01 -5.00
N ASN A 62 18.18 -15.03 -5.85
CA ASN A 62 17.74 -15.22 -7.24
C ASN A 62 16.63 -16.28 -7.36
N LEU A 63 15.49 -16.02 -6.72
CA LEU A 63 14.44 -17.03 -6.62
C LEU A 63 13.77 -17.31 -7.97
N LYS A 64 13.32 -18.55 -8.15
CA LYS A 64 12.56 -18.98 -9.34
C LYS A 64 11.25 -18.19 -9.46
N TRP A 65 10.80 -17.94 -10.69
CA TRP A 65 9.59 -17.18 -11.05
C TRP A 65 8.33 -17.54 -10.23
N ARG A 66 8.14 -18.83 -9.89
CA ARG A 66 7.02 -19.29 -9.06
C ARG A 66 6.96 -18.61 -7.69
N HIS A 67 8.12 -18.34 -7.08
CA HIS A 67 8.17 -17.67 -5.78
C HIS A 67 7.92 -16.16 -5.94
N LYS A 68 8.25 -15.57 -7.10
CA LYS A 68 7.92 -14.17 -7.40
C LYS A 68 6.41 -13.90 -7.50
N LEU A 69 5.60 -14.95 -7.69
CA LEU A 69 4.14 -14.90 -7.57
C LEU A 69 3.66 -15.20 -6.14
N LEU A 70 4.22 -16.20 -5.47
CA LEU A 70 3.79 -16.62 -4.13
C LEU A 70 4.18 -15.63 -3.02
N LEU A 71 5.39 -15.07 -3.07
CA LEU A 71 5.90 -14.19 -2.02
C LEU A 71 5.07 -12.92 -1.84
N PRO A 72 4.69 -12.17 -2.90
CA PRO A 72 3.81 -11.01 -2.74
C PRO A 72 2.41 -11.39 -2.22
N THR A 73 1.86 -12.56 -2.59
CA THR A 73 0.58 -13.01 -2.03
C THR A 73 0.66 -13.18 -0.51
N MET A 74 1.72 -13.83 -0.01
CA MET A 74 1.92 -14.03 1.43
C MET A 74 2.16 -12.71 2.16
N ALA A 75 2.93 -11.80 1.56
CA ALA A 75 3.19 -10.48 2.12
C ALA A 75 1.92 -9.61 2.21
N SER A 76 0.92 -9.84 1.34
CA SER A 76 -0.34 -9.09 1.35
C SER A 76 -1.38 -9.58 2.38
N LEU A 77 -1.18 -10.76 2.98
CA LEU A 77 -2.13 -11.37 3.91
C LEU A 77 -2.50 -10.50 5.13
N PRO A 78 -1.57 -9.74 5.76
CA PRO A 78 -1.94 -8.88 6.89
C PRO A 78 -2.96 -7.81 6.52
N ILE A 79 -2.77 -7.12 5.38
CA ILE A 79 -3.75 -6.13 4.88
C ILE A 79 -5.07 -6.82 4.55
N LEU A 80 -5.04 -8.02 3.95
CA LEU A 80 -6.24 -8.77 3.61
C LEU A 80 -7.06 -9.12 4.86
N MET A 81 -6.41 -9.56 5.94
CA MET A 81 -7.06 -9.89 7.21
C MET A 81 -7.69 -8.66 7.86
N VAL A 82 -6.99 -7.53 7.87
CA VAL A 82 -7.57 -6.28 8.38
C VAL A 82 -8.77 -5.83 7.56
N TYR A 83 -8.73 -6.00 6.23
CA TYR A 83 -9.88 -5.69 5.39
C TYR A 83 -11.09 -6.55 5.73
N ILE A 84 -10.90 -7.87 5.88
CA ILE A 84 -11.96 -8.82 6.25
C ILE A 84 -12.61 -8.43 7.57
N VAL A 85 -11.81 -8.08 8.58
CA VAL A 85 -12.30 -7.81 9.94
C VAL A 85 -12.92 -6.42 10.07
N ASN A 86 -12.33 -5.39 9.47
CA ASN A 86 -12.75 -4.00 9.70
C ASN A 86 -13.82 -3.51 8.71
N TYR A 87 -13.77 -3.94 7.45
CA TYR A 87 -14.64 -3.41 6.39
C TYR A 87 -15.58 -4.48 5.84
N GLY A 88 -15.03 -5.63 5.43
CA GLY A 88 -15.80 -6.81 4.98
C GLY A 88 -16.65 -6.61 3.72
N SER A 89 -16.69 -5.42 3.12
CA SER A 89 -17.51 -5.16 1.92
C SER A 89 -16.89 -5.81 0.68
N THR A 90 -17.64 -6.67 0.00
CA THR A 90 -17.21 -7.33 -1.25
C THR A 90 -17.96 -6.82 -2.47
N THR A 91 -18.67 -5.69 -2.33
CA THR A 91 -19.48 -5.09 -3.39
C THR A 91 -18.69 -4.00 -4.10
N VAL A 92 -18.55 -4.13 -5.42
CA VAL A 92 -17.78 -3.20 -6.27
C VAL A 92 -18.71 -2.44 -7.19
N VAL A 93 -18.41 -1.15 -7.40
CA VAL A 93 -19.10 -0.31 -8.39
C VAL A 93 -18.59 -0.67 -9.79
N VAL A 94 -19.50 -1.02 -10.68
CA VAL A 94 -19.16 -1.45 -12.03
C VAL A 94 -18.75 -0.24 -12.89
N PRO A 95 -17.64 -0.31 -13.66
CA PRO A 95 -17.24 0.73 -14.60
C PRO A 95 -18.35 1.03 -15.62
N LYS A 96 -18.53 2.31 -16.00
CA LYS A 96 -19.62 2.76 -16.88
C LYS A 96 -19.84 1.87 -18.14
N PRO A 97 -18.78 1.45 -18.86
CA PRO A 97 -18.96 0.62 -20.06
C PRO A 97 -19.56 -0.77 -19.77
N LEU A 98 -19.43 -1.31 -18.57
CA LEU A 98 -19.88 -2.67 -18.22
C LEU A 98 -21.24 -2.69 -17.51
N ARG A 99 -21.78 -1.52 -17.14
CA ARG A 99 -23.02 -1.40 -16.38
C ARG A 99 -24.24 -1.99 -17.08
N PHE A 100 -24.23 -2.04 -18.42
CA PHE A 100 -25.34 -2.61 -19.19
C PHE A 100 -25.47 -4.13 -19.02
N ILE A 101 -24.39 -4.84 -18.69
CA ILE A 101 -24.39 -6.30 -18.46
C ILE A 101 -24.53 -6.62 -16.97
N LEU A 102 -23.77 -5.92 -16.13
CA LEU A 102 -23.56 -6.32 -14.73
C LEU A 102 -24.33 -5.46 -13.71
N GLY A 103 -25.06 -4.44 -14.17
CA GLY A 103 -25.73 -3.48 -13.30
C GLY A 103 -24.79 -2.41 -12.73
N ILE A 104 -25.26 -1.66 -11.73
CA ILE A 104 -24.50 -0.55 -11.13
C ILE A 104 -23.45 -1.06 -10.14
N THR A 105 -23.80 -2.08 -9.37
CA THR A 105 -22.96 -2.71 -8.36
C THR A 105 -23.01 -4.23 -8.51
N VAL A 106 -21.89 -4.90 -8.20
CA VAL A 106 -21.82 -6.36 -8.21
C VAL A 106 -21.14 -6.85 -6.93
N ASN A 107 -21.71 -7.87 -6.29
CA ASN A 107 -21.08 -8.52 -5.16
C ASN A 107 -20.22 -9.69 -5.66
N LEU A 108 -18.91 -9.60 -5.44
CA LEU A 108 -17.94 -10.59 -5.89
C LEU A 108 -17.67 -11.69 -4.86
N GLY A 109 -18.12 -11.52 -3.61
CA GLY A 109 -17.86 -12.43 -2.50
C GLY A 109 -16.37 -12.77 -2.37
N ALA A 110 -16.06 -14.07 -2.36
CA ALA A 110 -14.70 -14.58 -2.24
C ALA A 110 -13.73 -14.05 -3.33
N LEU A 111 -14.24 -13.77 -4.54
CA LEU A 111 -13.42 -13.29 -5.65
C LEU A 111 -12.85 -11.89 -5.38
N TYR A 112 -13.48 -11.08 -4.52
CA TYR A 112 -12.93 -9.79 -4.13
C TYR A 112 -11.62 -9.92 -3.33
N TYR A 113 -11.54 -10.91 -2.44
CA TYR A 113 -10.33 -11.20 -1.66
C TYR A 113 -9.21 -11.75 -2.54
N VAL A 114 -9.55 -12.62 -3.49
CA VAL A 114 -8.61 -13.09 -4.51
C VAL A 114 -8.08 -11.91 -5.33
N TYR A 115 -8.95 -11.01 -5.76
CA TYR A 115 -8.57 -9.79 -6.47
C TYR A 115 -7.59 -8.93 -5.67
N MET A 116 -7.85 -8.67 -4.38
CA MET A 116 -6.94 -7.87 -3.54
C MET A 116 -5.56 -8.51 -3.41
N GLY A 117 -5.49 -9.83 -3.21
CA GLY A 117 -4.20 -10.55 -3.18
C GLY A 117 -3.46 -10.48 -4.52
N MET A 118 -4.19 -10.66 -5.63
CA MET A 118 -3.63 -10.56 -6.98
C MET A 118 -3.18 -9.14 -7.33
N LEU A 119 -3.81 -8.11 -6.78
CA LEU A 119 -3.41 -6.72 -6.98
C LEU A 119 -2.00 -6.47 -6.43
N ALA A 120 -1.67 -7.00 -5.25
CA ALA A 120 -0.32 -6.89 -4.69
C ALA A 120 0.72 -7.58 -5.60
N VAL A 121 0.42 -8.78 -6.09
CA VAL A 121 1.28 -9.52 -7.04
C VAL A 121 1.47 -8.74 -8.34
N PHE A 122 0.38 -8.20 -8.88
CA PHE A 122 0.42 -7.43 -10.12
C PHE A 122 1.28 -6.19 -9.96
N CYS A 123 1.07 -5.37 -8.92
CA CYS A 123 1.82 -4.14 -8.72
C CYS A 123 3.33 -4.37 -8.62
N THR A 124 3.77 -5.38 -7.86
CA THR A 124 5.21 -5.66 -7.67
C THR A 124 5.85 -6.20 -8.96
N ASN A 125 5.14 -7.06 -9.68
CA ASN A 125 5.68 -7.64 -10.92
C ASN A 125 5.60 -6.66 -12.10
N ALA A 126 4.57 -5.82 -12.18
CA ALA A 126 4.38 -4.84 -13.26
C ALA A 126 5.52 -3.83 -13.30
N ILE A 127 5.96 -3.30 -12.15
CA ILE A 127 7.12 -2.40 -12.08
C ILE A 127 8.39 -3.16 -12.46
N ASN A 128 8.56 -4.38 -11.95
CA ASN A 128 9.77 -5.17 -12.18
C ASN A 128 9.97 -5.60 -13.65
N ILE A 129 8.90 -5.76 -14.45
CA ILE A 129 9.03 -6.06 -15.88
C ILE A 129 9.28 -4.80 -16.72
N VAL A 130 8.89 -3.62 -16.22
CA VAL A 130 9.17 -2.31 -16.82
C VAL A 130 10.44 -1.75 -16.17
N ALA A 131 11.54 -2.47 -16.33
CA ALA A 131 12.83 -2.19 -15.73
C ALA A 131 13.96 -2.33 -16.75
N GLY A 132 15.20 -2.05 -16.33
CA GLY A 132 16.40 -2.29 -17.15
C GLY A 132 16.98 -1.06 -17.83
N ILE A 133 16.43 0.14 -17.57
CA ILE A 133 17.02 1.43 -17.93
C ILE A 133 17.13 2.27 -16.66
N ASN A 134 18.24 3.00 -16.51
CA ASN A 134 18.51 3.86 -15.35
C ASN A 134 17.31 4.76 -15.03
N GLY A 135 16.92 4.78 -13.76
CA GLY A 135 15.85 5.63 -13.27
C GLY A 135 14.42 5.18 -13.59
N VAL A 136 14.18 4.20 -14.47
CA VAL A 136 12.81 3.87 -14.90
C VAL A 136 11.95 3.22 -13.80
N GLU A 137 12.52 2.32 -13.00
CA GLU A 137 11.82 1.64 -11.90
C GLU A 137 11.35 2.63 -10.83
N VAL A 138 12.27 3.52 -10.42
CA VAL A 138 12.03 4.51 -9.37
C VAL A 138 11.22 5.68 -9.92
N GLY A 139 11.48 6.09 -11.16
CA GLY A 139 10.81 7.20 -11.85
C GLY A 139 9.32 6.91 -12.08
N GLN A 140 8.97 5.73 -12.59
CA GLN A 140 7.55 5.36 -12.75
C GLN A 140 6.83 5.32 -11.39
N SER A 141 7.48 4.76 -10.37
CA SER A 141 6.94 4.69 -9.00
C SER A 141 6.74 6.08 -8.41
N TRP A 142 7.66 7.01 -8.69
CA TRP A 142 7.59 8.41 -8.27
C TRP A 142 6.40 9.13 -8.91
N VAL A 143 6.21 8.98 -10.23
CA VAL A 143 5.07 9.58 -10.96
C VAL A 143 3.74 9.02 -10.47
N ILE A 144 3.63 7.71 -10.27
CA ILE A 144 2.42 7.08 -9.71
C ILE A 144 2.13 7.65 -8.32
N THR A 145 3.14 7.73 -7.45
CA THR A 145 3.00 8.25 -6.09
C THR A 145 2.52 9.69 -6.09
N LEU A 146 3.15 10.56 -6.89
CA LEU A 146 2.74 11.95 -7.00
C LEU A 146 1.29 12.07 -7.49
N SER A 147 0.90 11.25 -8.47
CA SER A 147 -0.47 11.24 -9.00
C SER A 147 -1.50 10.88 -7.94
N VAL A 148 -1.24 9.82 -7.16
CA VAL A 148 -2.13 9.40 -6.06
C VAL A 148 -2.14 10.44 -4.93
N MET A 149 -1.00 11.07 -4.63
CA MET A 149 -0.94 12.14 -3.64
C MET A 149 -1.78 13.35 -4.06
N VAL A 150 -1.69 13.80 -5.32
CA VAL A 150 -2.52 14.90 -5.84
C VAL A 150 -4.00 14.54 -5.75
N PHE A 151 -4.37 13.32 -6.14
CA PHE A 151 -5.75 12.83 -6.01
C PHE A 151 -6.23 12.83 -4.56
N ASN A 152 -5.43 12.30 -3.63
CA ASN A 152 -5.78 12.30 -2.22
C ASN A 152 -5.94 13.72 -1.67
N CYS A 153 -5.08 14.67 -2.03
CA CYS A 153 -5.19 16.06 -1.59
C CYS A 153 -6.49 16.71 -2.06
N ILE A 154 -6.98 16.38 -3.27
CA ILE A 154 -8.27 16.86 -3.77
C ILE A 154 -9.42 16.25 -2.96
N GLU A 155 -9.37 14.94 -2.71
CA GLU A 155 -10.42 14.20 -2.00
C GLU A 155 -10.41 14.35 -0.47
N LEU A 156 -9.44 15.09 0.10
CA LEU A 156 -9.44 15.43 1.53
C LEU A 156 -10.67 16.25 1.96
N GLN A 157 -11.35 16.90 1.01
CA GLN A 157 -12.59 17.64 1.27
C GLN A 157 -13.85 16.79 1.08
N GLY A 158 -13.71 15.54 0.63
CA GLY A 158 -14.82 14.63 0.34
C GLY A 158 -15.23 13.74 1.53
N ASP A 159 -16.22 12.89 1.29
CA ASP A 159 -16.80 12.00 2.31
C ASP A 159 -15.79 11.00 2.88
N CYS A 160 -14.82 10.57 2.06
CA CYS A 160 -13.84 9.53 2.40
C CYS A 160 -12.49 10.09 2.88
N TRP A 161 -12.45 11.33 3.38
CA TRP A 161 -11.20 12.03 3.72
C TRP A 161 -10.23 11.24 4.62
N ARG A 162 -10.73 10.42 5.57
CA ARG A 162 -9.89 9.59 6.46
C ARG A 162 -9.04 8.57 5.68
N ALA A 163 -9.61 7.95 4.64
CA ALA A 163 -8.89 6.99 3.81
C ALA A 163 -7.80 7.69 2.97
N HIS A 164 -8.11 8.87 2.43
CA HIS A 164 -7.14 9.68 1.68
C HIS A 164 -6.02 10.21 2.58
N LEU A 165 -6.34 10.62 3.81
CA LEU A 165 -5.36 11.03 4.81
C LEU A 165 -4.44 9.87 5.21
N PHE A 166 -5.01 8.68 5.47
CA PHE A 166 -4.22 7.47 5.74
C PHE A 166 -3.28 7.13 4.59
N SER A 167 -3.76 7.22 3.35
CA SER A 167 -2.94 7.01 2.16
C SER A 167 -1.80 8.04 2.06
N LEU A 168 -2.06 9.33 2.31
CA LEU A 168 -1.02 10.36 2.32
C LEU A 168 0.08 10.10 3.35
N TYR A 169 -0.27 9.59 4.53
CA TYR A 169 0.72 9.26 5.55
C TYR A 169 1.74 8.21 5.11
N LEU A 170 1.34 7.28 4.22
CA LEU A 170 2.25 6.29 3.63
C LEU A 170 2.97 6.85 2.40
N LEU A 171 2.30 7.67 1.57
CA LEU A 171 2.86 8.13 0.30
C LEU A 171 3.90 9.26 0.45
N VAL A 172 3.74 10.17 1.41
CA VAL A 172 4.71 11.27 1.65
C VAL A 172 6.12 10.73 1.95
N PRO A 173 6.32 9.83 2.94
CA PRO A 173 7.64 9.26 3.19
C PRO A 173 8.13 8.39 2.04
N PHE A 174 7.23 7.70 1.32
CA PHE A 174 7.60 6.94 0.12
C PHE A 174 8.17 7.85 -0.98
N LEU A 175 7.49 8.95 -1.30
CA LEU A 175 7.96 9.93 -2.29
C LEU A 175 9.33 10.51 -1.90
N ALA A 176 9.54 10.81 -0.62
CA ALA A 176 10.81 11.36 -0.13
C ALA A 176 11.97 10.38 -0.32
N VAL A 177 11.82 9.11 0.10
CA VAL A 177 12.89 8.11 -0.09
C VAL A 177 13.08 7.75 -1.57
N SER A 178 12.01 7.73 -2.37
CA SER A 178 12.09 7.51 -3.81
C SER A 178 12.78 8.67 -4.52
N SER A 179 12.60 9.91 -4.08
CA SER A 179 13.30 11.08 -4.64
C SER A 179 14.82 10.97 -4.41
N ALA A 180 15.22 10.58 -3.20
CA ALA A 180 16.63 10.33 -2.90
C ALA A 180 17.20 9.18 -3.72
N LEU A 181 16.46 8.08 -3.86
CA LEU A 181 16.89 6.95 -4.69
C LEU A 181 17.00 7.34 -6.16
N LEU A 182 16.04 8.10 -6.67
CA LEU A 182 16.02 8.57 -8.07
C LEU A 182 17.24 9.44 -8.35
N TYR A 183 17.60 10.36 -7.45
CA TYR A 183 18.79 11.21 -7.60
C TYR A 183 20.08 10.41 -7.82
N PHE A 184 20.25 9.28 -7.14
CA PHE A 184 21.42 8.41 -7.29
C PHE A 184 21.29 7.34 -8.39
N ASN A 185 20.09 7.15 -8.95
CA ASN A 185 19.79 6.12 -9.94
C ASN A 185 19.54 6.67 -11.36
N TRP A 186 19.44 8.00 -11.48
CA TRP A 186 19.24 8.72 -12.74
C TRP A 186 20.50 8.78 -13.59
#